data_AF-A0A0D2BEH9-F1
#
_entry.id   AF-A0A0D2BEH9-F1
#
_cell.length_a   1.000
_cell.length_b   1.000
_cell.length_c   1.000
_cell.angle_alpha   90.00
_cell.angle_beta   90.00
_cell.angle_gamma   90.00
#
_symmetry.space_group_name_H-M   'P 1'
#
loop_
_entity.id
_entity.type
_entity.pdbx_description
1 polymer ?
#
loop_
_entity_poly.entity_id
_entity_poly.type
_entity_poly.pdbx_seq_one_letter_code
_entity_poly.pdbx_strand_id
1 'polypeptide(L)'
;MNPPRGYGQAAFNTLRFLKKLAAGGQAVLCTIHQPSAQHFARFDTLLLLAKGGKTVYVGEIGDNAINIKDYFGRNGAPCSPDANPAEHMIDVVSGSLSKGRDWNDVWLKPPEYTAMIQELDHIVEYAASKPPGTVVDGHKFAIPLWEQIKLVTHRMNVSLYRNNDYTTNKVALHVCVALSSGFTFWMIGKSVADLPLTLDLYEAREKKSKMYHWAPFVTGLIVSELPYLGVCAVLYYVCYYYTAGLPSASNKAGAVFFVMLMYEFLYTGIGQFVAAYAPNAVFAS
;
A
#
# COMPACT_ATOMS: atom_id res chain seq x y z
N MET A 1 -31.21 -4.84 -7.32
CA MET A 1 -30.11 -4.84 -8.32
C MET A 1 -29.11 -5.89 -7.85
N ASN A 2 -29.08 -7.08 -8.48
CA ASN A 2 -28.20 -8.17 -8.02
C ASN A 2 -26.74 -7.82 -8.35
N PRO A 3 -25.80 -7.87 -7.39
CA PRO A 3 -24.39 -7.66 -7.68
C PRO A 3 -23.87 -8.72 -8.67
N PRO A 4 -22.85 -8.42 -9.48
CA PRO A 4 -22.34 -9.33 -10.50
C PRO A 4 -21.95 -10.69 -9.90
N ARG A 5 -22.33 -11.78 -10.57
CA ARG A 5 -22.18 -13.18 -10.12
C ARG A 5 -20.76 -13.56 -9.62
N GLY A 6 -19.71 -12.81 -9.97
CA GLY A 6 -18.34 -13.04 -9.50
C GLY A 6 -18.08 -12.63 -8.05
N TYR A 7 -18.72 -11.56 -7.56
CA TYR A 7 -18.46 -11.05 -6.20
C TYR A 7 -19.05 -11.94 -5.11
N GLY A 8 -20.21 -12.55 -5.37
CA GLY A 8 -20.84 -13.48 -4.44
C GLY A 8 -19.99 -14.72 -4.18
N GLN A 9 -19.40 -15.31 -5.24
CA GLN A 9 -18.58 -16.52 -5.11
C GLN A 9 -17.23 -16.25 -4.43
N ALA A 10 -16.59 -15.12 -4.75
CA ALA A 10 -15.36 -14.71 -4.09
C ALA A 10 -15.61 -14.43 -2.60
N ALA A 11 -16.66 -13.66 -2.27
CA ALA A 11 -17.03 -13.39 -0.88
C ALA A 11 -17.35 -14.67 -0.10
N PHE A 12 -18.08 -15.60 -0.70
CA PHE A 12 -18.38 -16.90 -0.11
C PHE A 12 -17.12 -17.70 0.22
N ASN A 13 -16.16 -17.76 -0.71
CA ASN A 13 -14.91 -18.48 -0.51
C ASN A 13 -14.05 -17.83 0.57
N THR A 14 -13.99 -16.49 0.61
CA THR A 14 -13.31 -15.74 1.67
C THR A 14 -13.92 -16.05 3.03
N LEU A 15 -15.26 -15.99 3.15
CA LEU A 15 -15.95 -16.32 4.41
C LEU A 15 -15.72 -17.76 4.85
N ARG A 16 -15.72 -18.70 3.90
CA ARG A 16 -15.40 -20.11 4.17
C ARG A 16 -13.97 -20.27 4.68
N PHE A 17 -13.02 -19.50 4.14
CA PHE A 17 -11.64 -19.51 4.61
C PHE A 17 -11.52 -18.91 6.01
N LEU A 18 -12.11 -17.74 6.27
CA LEU A 18 -12.14 -17.11 7.59
C LEU A 18 -12.75 -18.05 8.65
N LYS A 19 -13.80 -18.79 8.30
CA LYS A 19 -14.39 -19.81 9.18
C LYS A 19 -13.46 -20.97 9.48
N LYS A 20 -12.65 -21.41 8.51
CA LYS A 20 -11.64 -22.43 8.76
C LYS A 20 -10.55 -21.94 9.71
N LEU A 21 -10.13 -20.67 9.59
CA LEU A 21 -9.18 -20.06 10.52
C LEU A 21 -9.77 -19.98 11.93
N ALA A 22 -11.02 -19.54 12.06
CA ALA A 22 -11.74 -19.50 13.33
C ALA A 22 -11.87 -20.89 13.97
N ALA A 23 -12.23 -21.91 13.19
CA ALA A 23 -12.27 -23.30 13.66
C ALA A 23 -10.88 -23.85 14.06
N GLY A 24 -9.81 -23.26 13.55
CA GLY A 24 -8.43 -23.55 13.96
C GLY A 24 -7.98 -22.85 15.24
N GLY A 25 -8.88 -22.11 15.91
CA GLY A 25 -8.59 -21.40 17.17
C GLY A 25 -8.07 -19.96 16.98
N GLN A 26 -8.09 -19.41 15.75
CA GLN A 26 -7.72 -18.02 15.53
C GLN A 26 -8.93 -17.08 15.73
N ALA A 27 -8.75 -16.02 16.51
CA ALA A 27 -9.76 -14.97 16.60
C ALA A 27 -9.83 -14.18 15.28
N VAL A 28 -11.01 -14.14 14.66
CA VAL A 28 -11.26 -13.39 13.42
C VAL A 28 -12.21 -12.25 13.71
N LEU A 29 -11.73 -11.02 13.58
CA LEU A 29 -12.53 -9.80 13.64
C LEU A 29 -12.57 -9.16 12.25
N CYS A 30 -13.77 -8.88 11.75
CA CYS A 30 -13.95 -8.20 10.48
C CYS A 30 -15.11 -7.21 10.52
N THR A 31 -15.00 -6.14 9.73
CA THR A 31 -16.09 -5.20 9.47
C THR A 31 -16.74 -5.54 8.14
N ILE A 32 -18.07 -5.45 8.08
CA ILE A 32 -18.84 -5.75 6.88
C ILE A 32 -19.85 -4.64 6.69
N HIS A 33 -19.86 -4.04 5.51
CA HIS A 33 -20.74 -2.91 5.27
C HIS A 33 -22.18 -3.36 5.00
N GLN A 34 -22.41 -4.39 4.19
CA GLN A 34 -23.77 -4.88 3.86
C GLN A 34 -23.72 -6.36 3.41
N PRO A 35 -23.77 -7.34 4.31
CA PRO A 35 -23.79 -8.74 3.91
C PRO A 35 -25.15 -9.14 3.33
N SER A 36 -25.12 -10.02 2.33
CA SER A 36 -26.34 -10.77 1.95
C SER A 36 -26.78 -11.65 3.13
N ALA A 37 -28.08 -11.96 3.23
CA ALA A 37 -28.62 -12.80 4.29
C ALA A 37 -27.88 -14.13 4.47
N GLN A 38 -27.49 -14.77 3.35
CA GLN A 38 -26.73 -16.04 3.35
C GLN A 38 -25.32 -15.90 3.94
N HIS A 39 -24.68 -14.74 3.79
CA HIS A 39 -23.38 -14.46 4.39
C HIS A 39 -23.52 -14.05 5.85
N PHE A 40 -24.55 -13.25 6.16
CA PHE A 40 -24.82 -12.76 7.50
C PHE A 40 -25.05 -13.91 8.48
N ALA A 41 -25.86 -14.91 8.10
CA ALA A 41 -26.15 -16.09 8.92
C ALA A 41 -24.93 -16.99 9.18
N ARG A 42 -23.78 -16.73 8.55
CA ARG A 42 -22.55 -17.48 8.82
C ARG A 42 -21.76 -16.91 9.98
N PHE A 43 -21.98 -15.68 10.41
CA PHE A 43 -21.22 -15.11 11.52
C PHE A 43 -21.74 -15.65 12.85
N ASP A 44 -20.83 -15.83 13.82
CA ASP A 44 -21.18 -16.34 15.14
C ASP A 44 -21.73 -15.20 16.01
N THR A 45 -20.93 -14.15 16.14
CA THR A 45 -21.22 -12.98 16.99
C THR A 45 -21.26 -11.71 16.15
N LEU A 46 -22.19 -10.81 16.47
CA LEU A 46 -22.31 -9.49 15.87
C LEU A 46 -22.01 -8.41 16.92
N LEU A 47 -21.18 -7.44 16.54
CA LEU A 47 -21.09 -6.13 17.18
C LEU A 47 -21.68 -5.09 16.21
N LEU A 48 -22.85 -4.56 16.54
CA LEU A 48 -23.53 -3.54 15.74
C LEU A 48 -23.33 -2.15 16.37
N LEU A 49 -22.87 -1.22 15.54
CA LEU A 49 -22.60 0.16 15.93
C LEU A 49 -23.51 1.13 15.18
N ALA A 50 -24.04 2.12 15.89
CA ALA A 50 -24.69 3.30 15.33
C ALA A 50 -23.67 4.40 14.99
N LYS A 51 -24.16 5.47 14.36
CA LYS A 51 -23.39 6.68 14.08
C LYS A 51 -22.72 7.21 15.35
N GLY A 52 -21.45 7.59 15.24
CA GLY A 52 -20.64 8.03 16.38
C GLY A 52 -20.00 6.90 17.16
N GLY A 53 -20.06 5.65 16.66
CA GLY A 53 -19.42 4.50 17.30
C GLY A 53 -20.17 3.98 18.54
N LYS A 54 -21.43 4.37 18.71
CA LYS A 54 -22.26 3.92 19.83
C LYS A 54 -22.74 2.48 19.61
N THR A 55 -22.59 1.63 20.61
CA THR A 55 -23.03 0.22 20.54
C THR A 55 -24.56 0.10 20.58
N VAL A 56 -25.13 -0.74 19.72
CA VAL A 56 -26.57 -1.01 19.68
C VAL A 56 -26.90 -2.48 19.95
N TYR A 57 -25.98 -3.38 19.63
CA TYR A 57 -26.16 -4.80 19.87
C TYR A 57 -24.80 -5.50 19.92
N VAL A 58 -24.63 -6.37 20.91
CA VAL A 58 -23.51 -7.32 20.99
C VAL A 58 -24.07 -8.68 21.36
N GLY A 59 -23.86 -9.69 20.51
CA GLY A 59 -24.33 -11.03 20.84
C GLY A 59 -24.29 -11.99 19.68
N GLU A 60 -24.66 -13.23 19.96
CA GLU A 60 -24.76 -14.27 18.95
C GLU A 60 -25.88 -13.98 17.97
N ILE A 61 -25.61 -14.14 16.68
CA ILE A 61 -26.61 -13.92 15.63
C ILE A 61 -27.70 -15.00 15.68
N GLY A 62 -27.30 -16.24 16.00
CA GLY A 62 -28.17 -17.42 15.99
C GLY A 62 -28.58 -17.87 14.59
N ASP A 63 -29.18 -19.05 14.51
CA ASP A 63 -29.64 -19.61 13.23
C ASP A 63 -30.63 -18.69 12.53
N ASN A 64 -30.34 -18.37 11.26
CA ASN A 64 -31.13 -17.45 10.46
C ASN A 64 -31.39 -16.09 11.16
N ALA A 65 -30.43 -15.60 11.95
CA ALA A 65 -30.50 -14.32 12.66
C ALA A 65 -31.65 -14.22 13.68
N ILE A 66 -32.04 -15.33 14.32
CA ILE A 66 -33.19 -15.35 15.22
C ILE A 66 -33.01 -14.42 16.43
N ASN A 67 -31.84 -14.41 17.06
CA ASN A 67 -31.59 -13.64 18.28
C ASN A 67 -31.70 -12.13 18.02
N ILE A 68 -31.13 -11.67 16.91
CA ILE A 68 -31.18 -10.24 16.56
C ILE A 68 -32.58 -9.83 16.09
N LYS A 69 -33.29 -10.69 15.34
CA LYS A 69 -34.70 -10.43 14.96
C LYS A 69 -35.58 -10.32 16.19
N ASP A 70 -35.38 -11.18 17.17
CA ASP A 70 -36.11 -11.19 18.43
C ASP A 70 -35.79 -9.94 19.27
N TYR A 71 -34.52 -9.56 19.40
CA TYR A 71 -34.11 -8.33 20.09
C TYR A 71 -34.78 -7.08 19.51
N PHE A 72 -34.70 -6.88 18.18
CA PHE A 72 -35.36 -5.74 17.55
C PHE A 72 -36.90 -5.85 17.61
N GLY A 73 -37.45 -7.07 17.50
CA GLY A 73 -38.88 -7.34 17.62
C GLY A 73 -39.46 -6.96 18.98
N ARG A 74 -38.84 -7.44 20.07
CA ARG A 74 -39.21 -7.10 21.45
C ARG A 74 -39.12 -5.61 21.73
N ASN A 75 -38.19 -4.92 21.08
CA ASN A 75 -38.02 -3.47 21.18
C ASN A 75 -38.85 -2.66 20.15
N GLY A 76 -39.85 -3.26 19.50
CA GLY A 76 -40.83 -2.57 18.66
C GLY A 76 -40.41 -2.30 17.20
N ALA A 77 -39.42 -3.04 16.71
CA ALA A 77 -38.96 -3.05 15.32
C ALA A 77 -38.89 -4.49 14.75
N PRO A 78 -40.03 -5.20 14.64
CA PRO A 78 -40.06 -6.57 14.13
C PRO A 78 -39.54 -6.64 12.68
N CYS A 79 -38.73 -7.66 12.41
CA CYS A 79 -38.25 -7.97 11.06
C CYS A 79 -39.29 -8.83 10.33
N SER A 80 -39.64 -8.45 9.10
CA SER A 80 -40.49 -9.28 8.24
C SER A 80 -39.80 -10.63 7.93
N PRO A 81 -40.54 -11.75 7.81
CA PRO A 81 -39.96 -13.05 7.45
C PRO A 81 -39.18 -13.05 6.13
N ASP A 82 -39.60 -12.22 5.16
CA ASP A 82 -38.99 -12.14 3.83
C ASP A 82 -37.87 -11.09 3.74
N ALA A 83 -37.67 -10.29 4.79
CA ALA A 83 -36.67 -9.24 4.81
C ALA A 83 -35.28 -9.79 5.18
N ASN A 84 -34.24 -9.21 4.58
CA ASN A 84 -32.86 -9.51 4.96
C ASN A 84 -32.58 -8.92 6.36
N PRO A 85 -32.26 -9.75 7.38
CA PRO A 85 -32.01 -9.25 8.74
C PRO A 85 -30.87 -8.22 8.80
N ALA A 86 -29.84 -8.38 7.96
CA ALA A 86 -28.71 -7.46 7.87
C ALA A 86 -29.09 -6.08 7.34
N GLU A 87 -30.04 -6.02 6.42
CA GLU A 87 -30.56 -4.76 5.89
C GLU A 87 -31.51 -4.12 6.91
N HIS A 88 -32.41 -4.93 7.48
CA HIS A 88 -33.35 -4.49 8.51
C HIS A 88 -32.64 -3.85 9.71
N MET A 89 -31.59 -4.48 10.26
CA MET A 89 -30.87 -3.89 11.40
C MET A 89 -30.20 -2.55 11.06
N ILE A 90 -29.66 -2.41 9.84
CA ILE A 90 -29.04 -1.17 9.39
C ILE A 90 -30.11 -0.08 9.27
N ASP A 91 -31.27 -0.40 8.69
CA ASP A 91 -32.39 0.53 8.55
C ASP A 91 -33.00 0.93 9.90
N VAL A 92 -33.02 0.01 10.87
CA VAL A 92 -33.49 0.29 12.24
C VAL A 92 -32.54 1.24 12.96
N VAL A 93 -31.23 1.07 12.80
CA VAL A 93 -30.22 1.86 13.55
C VAL A 93 -29.87 3.18 12.86
N SER A 94 -29.92 3.23 11.53
CA SER A 94 -29.44 4.36 10.74
C SER A 94 -30.45 4.92 9.72
N GLY A 95 -31.56 4.22 9.48
CA GLY A 95 -32.54 4.54 8.46
C GLY A 95 -33.89 5.02 8.99
N SER A 96 -34.90 4.94 8.13
CA SER A 96 -36.27 5.40 8.40
C SER A 96 -36.98 4.63 9.52
N LEU A 97 -36.54 3.39 9.79
CA LEU A 97 -37.13 2.52 10.82
C LEU A 97 -36.64 2.85 12.24
N SER A 98 -35.70 3.78 12.40
CA SER A 98 -35.28 4.27 13.72
C SER A 98 -36.43 4.84 14.53
N LYS A 99 -37.49 5.36 13.88
CA LYS A 99 -38.64 6.02 14.53
C LYS A 99 -38.21 7.10 15.53
N GLY A 100 -37.05 7.74 15.31
CA GLY A 100 -36.48 8.78 16.16
C GLY A 100 -35.95 8.30 17.51
N ARG A 101 -35.77 6.99 17.72
CA ARG A 101 -35.22 6.43 18.97
C ARG A 101 -33.70 6.33 18.91
N ASP A 102 -33.04 6.68 20.01
CA ASP A 102 -31.63 6.33 20.19
C ASP A 102 -31.53 4.86 20.59
N TRP A 103 -31.11 4.02 19.65
CA TRP A 103 -30.97 2.58 19.86
C TRP A 103 -29.82 2.22 20.81
N ASN A 104 -28.89 3.13 21.07
CA ASN A 104 -27.89 2.95 22.12
C ASN A 104 -28.56 2.99 23.51
N ASP A 105 -29.52 3.90 23.72
CA ASP A 105 -30.26 3.98 24.98
C ASP A 105 -31.16 2.75 25.21
N VAL A 106 -31.65 2.14 24.13
CA VAL A 106 -32.37 0.86 24.20
C VAL A 106 -31.42 -0.26 24.61
N TRP A 107 -30.24 -0.33 23.98
CA TRP A 107 -29.22 -1.33 24.30
C TRP A 107 -28.77 -1.28 25.76
N LEU A 108 -28.54 -0.09 26.31
CA LEU A 108 -28.06 0.10 27.69
C LEU A 108 -29.06 -0.34 28.76
N LYS A 109 -30.30 -0.66 28.40
CA LYS A 109 -31.31 -1.15 29.34
C LYS A 109 -31.16 -2.67 29.57
N PRO A 110 -31.45 -3.18 30.78
CA PRO A 110 -31.49 -4.61 31.03
C PRO A 110 -32.58 -5.32 30.18
N PRO A 111 -32.43 -6.63 29.88
CA PRO A 111 -31.40 -7.55 30.41
C PRO A 111 -30.11 -7.70 29.57
N GLU A 112 -30.12 -7.36 28.28
CA GLU A 112 -29.05 -7.76 27.34
C GLU A 112 -27.69 -7.11 27.66
N TYR A 113 -27.67 -5.81 27.97
CA TYR A 113 -26.42 -5.12 28.34
C TYR A 113 -25.79 -5.70 29.59
N THR A 114 -26.59 -6.04 30.60
CA THR A 114 -26.10 -6.64 31.85
C THR A 114 -25.49 -8.02 31.59
N ALA A 115 -26.14 -8.84 30.78
CA ALA A 115 -25.61 -10.15 30.39
C ALA A 115 -24.27 -10.02 29.62
N MET A 116 -24.17 -9.03 28.71
CA MET A 116 -22.93 -8.78 27.97
C MET A 116 -21.78 -8.34 28.88
N ILE A 117 -22.03 -7.45 29.85
CA ILE A 117 -21.00 -7.03 30.82
C ILE A 117 -20.57 -8.21 31.68
N GLN A 118 -21.50 -9.04 32.16
CA GLN A 118 -21.17 -10.24 32.94
C GLN A 118 -20.30 -11.23 32.16
N GLU A 119 -20.60 -11.45 30.88
CA GLU A 119 -19.79 -12.30 30.01
C GLU A 119 -18.40 -11.70 29.77
N LEU A 120 -18.31 -10.37 29.61
CA LEU A 120 -17.03 -9.68 29.46
C LEU A 120 -16.15 -9.85 30.71
N ASP A 121 -16.73 -9.65 31.90
CA ASP A 121 -16.01 -9.84 33.17
C ASP A 121 -15.51 -11.28 33.31
N HIS A 122 -16.36 -12.26 32.97
CA HIS A 122 -15.97 -13.68 32.94
C HIS A 122 -14.81 -13.96 31.97
N ILE A 123 -14.83 -13.39 30.75
CA ILE A 123 -13.74 -13.55 29.77
C ILE A 123 -12.43 -12.97 30.31
N VAL A 124 -12.49 -11.79 30.95
CA VAL A 124 -11.31 -11.12 31.52
C VAL A 124 -10.73 -11.95 32.66
N GLU A 125 -11.56 -12.41 33.59
CA GLU A 125 -11.14 -13.26 34.72
C GLU A 125 -10.54 -14.58 34.24
N TYR A 126 -11.20 -15.25 33.28
CA TYR A 126 -10.72 -16.49 32.70
C TYR A 126 -9.39 -16.30 31.96
N ALA A 127 -9.24 -15.22 31.19
CA ALA A 127 -7.98 -14.90 30.51
C ALA A 127 -6.84 -14.62 31.51
N ALA A 128 -7.13 -13.88 32.59
CA ALA A 128 -6.17 -13.60 33.65
C ALA A 128 -5.74 -14.86 34.43
N SER A 129 -6.61 -15.87 34.52
CA SER A 129 -6.30 -17.14 35.19
C SER A 129 -5.32 -18.04 34.41
N LYS A 130 -5.07 -17.76 33.13
CA LYS A 130 -4.22 -18.57 32.26
C LYS A 130 -2.82 -17.95 32.08
N PRO A 131 -1.77 -18.77 31.92
CA PRO A 131 -0.47 -18.26 31.54
C PRO A 131 -0.57 -17.53 30.19
N PRO A 132 0.22 -16.46 29.97
CA PRO A 132 0.22 -15.73 28.70
C PRO A 132 0.48 -16.68 27.53
N GLY A 133 -0.44 -16.74 26.57
CA GLY A 133 -0.35 -17.64 25.40
C GLY A 133 0.75 -17.25 24.42
N THR A 134 1.31 -16.04 24.53
CA THR A 134 2.37 -15.53 23.67
C THR A 134 3.43 -14.82 24.50
N VAL A 135 4.70 -15.16 24.29
CA VAL A 135 5.83 -14.41 24.82
C VAL A 135 6.04 -13.20 23.91
N VAL A 136 5.80 -12.00 24.43
CA VAL A 136 6.13 -10.77 23.71
C VAL A 136 7.65 -10.64 23.73
N ASP A 137 8.30 -10.87 22.61
CA ASP A 137 9.76 -10.84 22.44
C ASP A 137 10.37 -9.42 22.51
N GLY A 138 9.53 -8.39 22.66
CA GLY A 138 9.92 -6.98 22.76
C GLY A 138 10.48 -6.41 21.46
N HIS A 139 10.54 -7.21 20.39
CA HIS A 139 11.01 -6.74 19.09
C HIS A 139 9.86 -6.09 18.34
N LYS A 140 10.11 -4.88 17.82
CA LYS A 140 9.14 -4.17 16.98
C LYS A 140 8.83 -4.93 15.68
N PHE A 141 9.76 -5.77 15.22
CA PHE A 141 9.66 -6.52 13.96
C PHE A 141 10.07 -7.97 14.16
N ALA A 142 9.49 -8.86 13.37
CA ALA A 142 9.70 -10.31 13.46
C ALA A 142 11.12 -10.78 13.11
N ILE A 143 11.92 -9.96 12.40
CA ILE A 143 13.29 -10.31 11.97
C ILE A 143 14.24 -9.10 12.08
N PRO A 144 15.55 -9.31 12.25
CA PRO A 144 16.56 -8.25 12.30
C PRO A 144 16.61 -7.42 11.01
N LEU A 145 17.01 -6.14 11.14
CA LEU A 145 17.07 -5.18 10.02
C LEU A 145 17.88 -5.71 8.82
N TRP A 146 18.99 -6.40 9.08
CA TRP A 146 19.85 -6.93 8.02
C TRP A 146 19.17 -8.02 7.19
N GLU A 147 18.38 -8.88 7.83
CA GLU A 147 17.60 -9.91 7.14
C GLU A 147 16.50 -9.28 6.29
N GLN A 148 15.86 -8.23 6.81
CA GLN A 148 14.88 -7.45 6.05
C GLN A 148 15.51 -6.86 4.78
N ILE A 149 16.70 -6.24 4.88
CA ILE A 149 17.41 -5.66 3.74
C ILE A 149 17.69 -6.74 2.68
N LYS A 150 18.28 -7.87 3.07
CA LYS A 150 18.57 -8.97 2.13
C LYS A 150 17.31 -9.47 1.40
N LEU A 151 16.23 -9.72 2.14
CA LEU A 151 14.98 -10.23 1.58
C LEU A 151 14.33 -9.22 0.62
N VAL A 152 14.29 -7.95 1.01
CA VAL A 152 13.70 -6.88 0.19
C VAL A 152 14.53 -6.64 -1.07
N THR A 153 15.86 -6.58 -0.96
CA THR A 153 16.77 -6.42 -2.11
C THR A 153 16.60 -7.57 -3.11
N HIS A 154 16.57 -8.82 -2.64
CA HIS A 154 16.35 -9.97 -3.52
C HIS A 154 14.99 -9.88 -4.23
N ARG A 155 13.91 -9.58 -3.51
CA ARG A 155 12.57 -9.42 -4.09
C ARG A 155 12.51 -8.30 -5.13
N MET A 156 13.18 -7.17 -4.86
CA MET A 156 13.22 -6.05 -5.78
C MET A 156 13.99 -6.38 -7.06
N ASN A 157 15.15 -7.04 -6.94
CA ASN A 157 15.93 -7.48 -8.10
C ASN A 157 15.12 -8.43 -9.00
N VAL A 158 14.39 -9.39 -8.41
CA VAL A 158 13.52 -10.29 -9.17
C VAL A 158 12.36 -9.52 -9.83
N SER A 159 11.79 -8.53 -9.14
CA SER A 159 10.71 -7.69 -9.69
C SER A 159 11.18 -6.86 -10.88
N LEU A 160 12.36 -6.24 -10.78
CA LEU A 160 12.97 -5.45 -11.86
C LEU A 160 13.33 -6.34 -13.05
N TYR A 161 13.97 -7.48 -12.80
CA TYR A 161 14.32 -8.44 -13.86
C TYR A 161 13.09 -8.95 -14.64
N ARG A 162 11.96 -9.17 -13.96
CA ARG A 162 10.71 -9.60 -14.61
C ARG A 162 9.97 -8.47 -15.32
N ASN A 163 10.25 -7.21 -14.99
CA ASN A 163 9.68 -6.05 -15.67
C ASN A 163 10.55 -5.67 -16.88
N ASN A 164 10.39 -6.46 -17.95
CA ASN A 164 11.16 -6.27 -19.18
C ASN A 164 10.82 -4.93 -19.87
N ASP A 165 9.58 -4.46 -19.77
CA ASP A 165 9.15 -3.19 -20.39
C ASP A 165 9.88 -2.00 -19.78
N TYR A 166 9.96 -1.94 -18.44
CA TYR A 166 10.70 -0.88 -17.76
C TYR A 166 12.19 -0.88 -18.14
N THR A 167 12.81 -2.06 -18.11
CA THR A 167 14.25 -2.23 -18.38
C THR A 167 14.58 -1.90 -19.84
N THR A 168 13.77 -2.40 -20.77
CA THR A 168 13.95 -2.18 -22.22
C THR A 168 13.72 -0.71 -22.59
N ASN A 169 12.67 -0.08 -22.07
CA ASN A 169 12.39 1.34 -22.34
C ASN A 169 13.50 2.25 -21.79
N LYS A 170 14.05 1.94 -20.61
CA LYS A 170 15.15 2.71 -20.03
C LYS A 170 16.41 2.61 -20.89
N VAL A 171 16.79 1.40 -21.32
CA VAL A 171 17.95 1.20 -22.22
C VAL A 171 17.73 1.90 -23.56
N ALA A 172 16.56 1.74 -24.17
CA ALA A 172 16.22 2.38 -25.44
C ALA A 172 16.30 3.91 -25.36
N LEU A 173 15.78 4.51 -24.29
CA LEU A 173 15.85 5.95 -24.05
C LEU A 173 17.31 6.45 -24.00
N HIS A 174 18.18 5.77 -23.25
CA HIS A 174 19.58 6.19 -23.13
C HIS A 174 20.32 6.07 -24.46
N VAL A 175 20.07 5.00 -25.24
CA VAL A 175 20.64 4.84 -26.58
C VAL A 175 20.16 5.96 -27.52
N CYS A 176 18.87 6.27 -27.52
CA CYS A 176 18.31 7.34 -28.36
C CYS A 176 18.90 8.71 -28.01
N VAL A 177 18.96 9.07 -26.71
CA VAL A 177 19.55 10.34 -26.27
C VAL A 177 21.03 10.40 -26.62
N ALA A 178 21.80 9.33 -26.39
CA ALA A 178 23.22 9.27 -26.73
C ALA A 178 23.46 9.50 -28.23
N LEU A 179 22.65 8.88 -29.09
CA LEU A 179 22.74 9.04 -30.54
C LEU A 179 22.32 10.45 -30.99
N SER A 180 21.23 11.00 -30.43
CA SER A 180 20.77 12.37 -30.75
C SER A 180 21.79 13.43 -30.32
N SER A 181 22.34 13.32 -29.11
CA SER A 181 23.39 14.22 -28.64
C SER A 181 24.70 14.06 -29.43
N GLY A 182 25.13 12.83 -29.71
CA GLY A 182 26.32 12.56 -30.53
C GLY A 182 26.20 13.11 -31.95
N PHE A 183 25.00 13.01 -32.56
CA PHE A 183 24.74 13.55 -33.89
C PHE A 183 24.67 15.09 -33.91
N THR A 184 24.17 15.71 -32.84
CA THR A 184 24.07 17.18 -32.74
C THR A 184 25.44 17.85 -32.66
N PHE A 185 26.45 17.16 -32.13
CA PHE A 185 27.84 17.65 -32.02
C PHE A 185 28.82 16.93 -32.96
N TRP A 186 28.28 16.32 -34.03
CA TRP A 186 29.07 15.55 -34.98
C TRP A 186 30.14 16.42 -35.65
N MET A 187 31.42 16.11 -35.39
CA MET A 187 32.57 16.77 -36.00
C MET A 187 32.62 18.30 -35.83
N ILE A 188 32.45 18.80 -34.59
CA ILE A 188 32.76 20.20 -34.28
C ILE A 188 34.22 20.50 -34.65
N GLY A 189 34.41 21.50 -35.51
CA GLY A 189 35.74 21.94 -35.96
C GLY A 189 36.58 22.49 -34.82
N LYS A 190 37.90 22.55 -35.00
CA LYS A 190 38.86 23.04 -33.97
C LYS A 190 38.91 24.57 -33.83
N SER A 191 37.81 25.28 -34.06
CA SER A 191 37.76 26.75 -33.97
C SER A 191 36.97 27.20 -32.74
N VAL A 192 37.50 28.17 -32.01
CA VAL A 192 36.98 28.68 -30.72
C VAL A 192 35.71 29.55 -30.88
N ALA A 193 35.04 29.51 -32.03
CA ALA A 193 33.98 30.44 -32.40
C ALA A 193 32.54 29.90 -32.22
N ASP A 194 32.34 28.67 -31.79
CA ASP A 194 30.99 28.04 -31.73
C ASP A 194 30.44 27.84 -30.30
N LEU A 195 30.66 28.79 -29.40
CA LEU A 195 30.00 28.86 -28.08
C LEU A 195 29.64 30.33 -27.83
N PRO A 196 28.36 30.75 -27.96
CA PRO A 196 27.41 30.52 -26.86
C PRO A 196 25.90 30.56 -27.22
N LEU A 197 25.07 29.68 -26.64
CA LEU A 197 23.65 29.99 -26.33
C LEU A 197 22.98 28.84 -25.56
N THR A 198 22.88 28.93 -24.23
CA THR A 198 21.81 28.32 -23.39
C THR A 198 22.07 28.58 -21.90
N LEU A 199 22.06 29.84 -21.47
CA LEU A 199 22.01 30.18 -20.03
C LEU A 199 20.81 31.04 -19.62
N ASP A 200 19.93 31.42 -20.55
CA ASP A 200 18.78 32.29 -20.23
C ASP A 200 17.45 31.54 -20.02
N LEU A 201 17.43 30.22 -20.23
CA LEU A 201 16.20 29.42 -20.15
C LEU A 201 16.02 28.65 -18.84
N TYR A 202 16.98 28.75 -17.91
CA TYR A 202 17.01 27.94 -16.68
C TYR A 202 16.63 28.71 -15.39
N GLU A 203 16.58 30.05 -15.42
CA GLU A 203 16.26 30.84 -14.21
C GLU A 203 14.74 30.95 -13.90
N ALA A 204 13.86 30.37 -14.72
CA ALA A 204 12.42 30.64 -14.61
C ALA A 204 11.57 29.65 -13.80
N ARG A 205 12.10 28.53 -13.27
CA ARG A 205 11.22 27.54 -12.60
C ARG A 205 11.75 26.96 -11.28
N GLU A 206 11.34 27.67 -10.23
CA GLU A 206 10.79 27.17 -8.96
C GLU A 206 11.71 26.64 -7.85
N LYS A 207 11.70 27.44 -6.78
CA LYS A 207 12.31 27.21 -5.47
C LYS A 207 11.18 26.99 -4.45
N LYS A 208 11.29 25.91 -3.64
CA LYS A 208 10.72 25.64 -2.29
C LYS A 208 9.61 24.57 -2.19
N SER A 209 9.89 23.48 -1.48
CA SER A 209 9.04 22.91 -0.40
C SER A 209 9.69 21.67 0.23
N LYS A 210 9.77 21.57 1.57
CA LYS A 210 10.48 20.52 2.34
C LYS A 210 9.48 19.73 3.21
N MET A 211 9.41 18.37 3.16
CA MET A 211 8.57 17.54 4.07
C MET A 211 8.94 16.00 4.11
N TYR A 212 9.71 15.54 5.12
CA TYR A 212 9.85 14.15 5.71
C TYR A 212 10.65 12.97 5.05
N HIS A 213 10.90 11.86 5.82
CA HIS A 213 12.13 11.01 5.83
C HIS A 213 12.12 9.65 5.06
N TRP A 214 13.26 9.27 4.45
CA TRP A 214 13.40 8.60 3.13
C TRP A 214 14.39 7.38 3.07
N ALA A 215 15.15 7.14 4.13
CA ALA A 215 16.44 6.44 4.03
C ALA A 215 16.42 4.98 3.47
N PRO A 216 15.52 4.06 3.87
CA PRO A 216 15.67 2.64 3.49
C PRO A 216 15.28 2.33 2.04
N PHE A 217 14.34 3.10 1.47
CA PHE A 217 13.83 2.88 0.12
C PHE A 217 14.82 3.40 -0.95
N VAL A 218 15.46 4.54 -0.67
CA VAL A 218 16.48 5.13 -1.55
C VAL A 218 17.75 4.31 -1.58
N THR A 219 18.17 3.74 -0.45
CA THR A 219 19.39 2.89 -0.43
C THR A 219 19.24 1.65 -1.32
N GLY A 220 18.06 1.01 -1.37
CA GLY A 220 17.82 -0.15 -2.24
C GLY A 220 17.77 0.20 -3.73
N LEU A 221 17.26 1.39 -4.05
CA LEU A 221 17.13 1.88 -5.41
C LEU A 221 18.49 2.35 -6.00
N ILE A 222 19.31 3.01 -5.18
CA ILE A 222 20.67 3.42 -5.57
C ILE A 222 21.54 2.18 -5.86
N VAL A 223 21.55 1.19 -4.96
CA VAL A 223 22.45 0.03 -5.08
C VAL A 223 22.11 -0.86 -6.27
N SER A 224 20.83 -1.02 -6.59
CA SER A 224 20.38 -1.88 -7.70
C SER A 224 20.63 -1.27 -9.09
N GLU A 225 20.72 0.06 -9.19
CA GLU A 225 21.01 0.73 -10.45
C GLU A 225 22.51 0.84 -10.76
N LEU A 226 23.39 0.66 -9.78
CA LEU A 226 24.83 0.83 -9.96
C LEU A 226 25.45 0.08 -11.17
N PRO A 227 25.16 -1.23 -11.37
CA PRO A 227 25.76 -1.96 -12.49
C PRO A 227 25.23 -1.53 -13.86
N TYR A 228 23.95 -1.13 -13.94
CA TYR A 228 23.34 -0.69 -15.19
C TYR A 228 23.84 0.71 -15.60
N LEU A 229 23.99 1.61 -14.63
CA LEU A 229 24.57 2.94 -14.86
C LEU A 229 26.03 2.85 -15.31
N GLY A 230 26.81 1.90 -14.77
CA GLY A 230 28.16 1.64 -15.25
C GLY A 230 28.20 1.23 -16.73
N VAL A 231 27.31 0.34 -17.16
CA VAL A 231 27.24 -0.09 -18.57
C VAL A 231 26.76 1.05 -19.48
N CYS A 232 25.73 1.81 -19.06
CA CYS A 232 25.23 2.96 -19.82
C CYS A 232 26.29 4.05 -19.94
N ALA A 233 27.02 4.37 -18.87
CA ALA A 233 28.09 5.36 -18.88
C ALA A 233 29.25 4.94 -19.81
N VAL A 234 29.61 3.66 -19.84
CA VAL A 234 30.63 3.13 -20.77
C VAL A 234 30.15 3.25 -22.23
N LEU A 235 28.91 2.85 -22.51
CA LEU A 235 28.36 2.92 -23.87
C LEU A 235 28.23 4.37 -24.34
N TYR A 236 27.70 5.26 -23.50
CA TYR A 236 27.63 6.69 -23.77
C TYR A 236 29.01 7.28 -24.03
N TYR A 237 29.99 6.97 -23.16
CA TYR A 237 31.36 7.45 -23.31
C TYR A 237 32.00 6.99 -24.62
N VAL A 238 31.92 5.71 -24.97
CA VAL A 238 32.52 5.20 -26.22
C VAL A 238 31.84 5.82 -27.44
N CYS A 239 30.52 5.94 -27.43
CA CYS A 239 29.77 6.53 -28.52
C CYS A 239 30.02 8.03 -28.66
N TYR A 240 30.06 8.80 -27.57
CA TYR A 240 30.24 10.25 -27.61
C TYR A 240 31.70 10.67 -27.77
N TYR A 241 32.61 10.12 -26.97
CA TYR A 241 33.99 10.61 -26.85
C TYR A 241 34.77 10.45 -28.16
N TYR A 242 34.62 9.29 -28.81
CA TYR A 242 35.32 8.99 -30.06
C TYR A 242 34.64 9.60 -31.29
N THR A 243 33.31 9.76 -31.29
CA THR A 243 32.61 10.44 -32.41
C THR A 243 32.77 11.95 -32.38
N ALA A 244 32.93 12.55 -31.19
CA ALA A 244 33.27 13.96 -31.02
C ALA A 244 34.75 14.27 -31.37
N GLY A 245 35.58 13.26 -31.67
CA GLY A 245 36.97 13.46 -32.08
C GLY A 245 37.91 13.97 -30.98
N LEU A 246 37.59 13.69 -29.71
CA LEU A 246 38.37 14.16 -28.57
C LEU A 246 39.74 13.46 -28.45
N PRO A 247 40.72 14.07 -27.76
CA PRO A 247 42.08 13.55 -27.70
C PRO A 247 42.17 12.14 -27.07
N SER A 248 42.66 11.15 -27.84
CA SER A 248 42.73 9.74 -27.42
C SER A 248 43.83 9.41 -26.39
N ALA A 249 44.56 10.41 -25.89
CA ALA A 249 45.58 10.20 -24.87
C ALA A 249 44.95 9.69 -23.57
N SER A 250 45.43 8.55 -23.04
CA SER A 250 44.77 7.81 -21.96
C SER A 250 44.56 8.62 -20.68
N ASN A 251 45.43 9.59 -20.38
CA ASN A 251 45.28 10.49 -19.23
C ASN A 251 44.10 11.47 -19.39
N LYS A 252 43.81 11.93 -20.61
CA LYS A 252 42.68 12.82 -20.92
C LYS A 252 41.39 12.03 -21.11
N ALA A 253 41.48 10.89 -21.81
CA ALA A 253 40.39 9.97 -22.03
C ALA A 253 39.84 9.40 -20.71
N GLY A 254 40.72 8.89 -19.84
CA GLY A 254 40.35 8.32 -18.54
C GLY A 254 39.75 9.34 -17.57
N ALA A 255 40.26 10.57 -17.55
CA ALA A 255 39.70 11.64 -16.70
C ALA A 255 38.28 12.03 -17.13
N VAL A 256 38.04 12.15 -18.44
CA VAL A 256 36.69 12.47 -18.98
C VAL A 256 35.73 11.30 -18.76
N PHE A 257 36.18 10.06 -18.94
CA PHE A 257 35.38 8.88 -18.62
C PHE A 257 34.96 8.85 -17.14
N PHE A 258 35.90 9.10 -16.23
CA PHE A 258 35.61 9.11 -14.79
C PHE A 258 34.59 10.20 -14.40
N VAL A 259 34.73 11.40 -14.96
CA VAL A 259 33.78 12.51 -14.70
C VAL A 259 32.38 12.19 -15.26
N MET A 260 32.29 11.62 -16.47
CA MET A 260 31.01 11.21 -17.06
C MET A 260 30.34 10.08 -16.28
N LEU A 261 31.13 9.10 -15.83
CA LEU A 261 30.67 8.02 -14.97
C LEU A 261 30.08 8.57 -13.66
N MET A 262 30.79 9.48 -12.99
CA MET A 262 30.31 10.13 -11.77
C MET A 262 29.05 10.98 -11.99
N TYR A 263 28.96 11.68 -13.13
CA TYR A 263 27.79 12.46 -13.49
C TYR A 263 26.54 11.58 -13.66
N GLU A 264 26.68 10.41 -14.28
CA GLU A 264 25.57 9.45 -14.48
C GLU A 264 25.03 8.91 -13.15
N PHE A 265 25.92 8.55 -12.22
CA PHE A 265 25.54 8.15 -10.87
C PHE A 265 24.92 9.29 -10.05
N LEU A 266 25.41 10.51 -10.24
CA LEU A 266 24.91 11.68 -9.54
C LEU A 266 23.51 12.09 -10.02
N TYR A 267 23.29 12.15 -11.34
CA TYR A 267 21.99 12.54 -11.92
C TYR A 267 20.88 11.55 -11.54
N THR A 268 21.15 10.25 -11.66
CA THR A 268 20.20 9.21 -11.27
C THR A 268 20.02 9.11 -9.76
N GLY A 269 21.08 9.22 -8.98
CA GLY A 269 21.00 9.28 -7.52
C GLY A 269 20.17 10.48 -7.03
N ILE A 270 20.31 11.65 -7.65
CA ILE A 270 19.48 12.83 -7.36
C ILE A 270 18.03 12.61 -7.78
N GLY A 271 17.77 12.08 -8.97
CA GLY A 271 16.40 11.79 -9.45
C GLY A 271 15.66 10.77 -8.57
N GLN A 272 16.35 9.70 -8.16
CA GLN A 272 15.82 8.70 -7.22
C GLN A 272 15.57 9.26 -5.83
N PHE A 273 16.47 10.12 -5.34
CA PHE A 273 16.31 10.83 -4.10
C PHE A 273 15.08 11.75 -4.16
N VAL A 274 14.94 12.55 -5.21
CA VAL A 274 13.77 13.43 -5.42
C VAL A 274 12.47 12.62 -5.52
N ALA A 275 12.46 11.53 -6.27
CA ALA A 275 11.29 10.66 -6.44
C ALA A 275 10.87 9.95 -5.15
N ALA A 276 11.82 9.52 -4.32
CA ALA A 276 11.51 8.90 -3.03
C ALA A 276 10.95 9.88 -1.99
N TYR A 277 11.18 11.18 -2.19
CA TYR A 277 10.61 12.26 -1.38
C TYR A 277 9.28 12.78 -1.91
N ALA A 278 8.86 12.37 -3.10
CA ALA A 278 7.63 12.85 -3.71
C ALA A 278 6.41 12.06 -3.18
N PRO A 279 5.31 12.74 -2.81
CA PRO A 279 4.09 12.10 -2.26
C PRO A 279 3.33 11.24 -3.29
N ASN A 280 3.59 11.42 -4.59
CA ASN A 280 3.07 10.59 -5.67
C ASN A 280 3.92 10.79 -6.93
N ALA A 281 3.72 9.92 -7.94
CA ALA A 281 4.50 9.91 -9.17
C ALA A 281 4.43 11.23 -9.98
N VAL A 282 3.35 12.00 -9.85
CA VAL A 282 3.16 13.29 -10.54
C VAL A 282 4.00 14.40 -9.90
N PHE A 283 4.27 14.30 -8.59
CA PHE A 283 5.22 15.17 -7.90
C PHE A 283 6.68 14.73 -8.08
N ALA A 284 6.90 13.48 -8.52
CA ALA A 284 8.22 12.88 -8.73
C ALA A 284 8.77 13.08 -10.15
N SER A 285 7.90 13.42 -11.10
CA SER A 285 8.17 13.52 -12.54
C SER A 285 8.58 14.90 -12.99
#